data_AF-A0AA85ASN4-F1
#
_entry.id   AF-A0AA85ASN4-F1
#
_cell.length_a   1.000
_cell.length_b   1.000
_cell.length_c   1.000
_cell.angle_alpha   90.00
_cell.angle_beta   90.00
_cell.angle_gamma   90.00
#
_symmetry.space_group_name_H-M   'P 1'
#
loop_
_entity.id
_entity.type
_entity.pdbx_description
1 polymer ?
#
loop_
_entity_poly.entity_id
_entity_poly.type
_entity_poly.pdbx_seq_one_letter_code
_entity_poly.pdbx_strand_id
1 'polypeptide(L)'
;MFFQGDLRFAVLYYNDCMYLAHECLTLGERGLYKFVQQFLDLGYDIMTNTLNNTTVTSNESNTFNNLSILERSASLSTCILVPHLRQSGVNNLLDHLRRERQFLLRCVERIQGFHNVSSSIGNRHCTTAIEDCCHHLHKISEALSPLPRTVYFRAMGIMCNCVCTELVKTILKLIDITKSDCDNILMLLESVKNTYTVRWELKTDIMNSNNINERQLKRQVHECWLEFGGRQLMLLEV
;
A
#
# COMPACT_ATOMS: atom_id res chain seq x y z
N MET A 1 -2.90 -15.50 -19.82
CA MET A 1 -3.35 -15.84 -18.45
C MET A 1 -2.13 -16.33 -17.63
N PHE A 2 -1.11 -15.48 -17.42
CA PHE A 2 0.16 -15.89 -16.77
C PHE A 2 0.61 -14.99 -15.61
N PHE A 3 -0.09 -13.89 -15.30
CA PHE A 3 0.40 -12.85 -14.37
C PHE A 3 -0.38 -12.71 -13.06
N GLN A 4 -1.37 -13.57 -12.79
CA GLN A 4 -2.32 -13.38 -11.68
C GLN A 4 -1.75 -13.71 -10.28
N GLY A 5 -0.49 -14.16 -10.21
CA GLY A 5 0.19 -14.53 -8.98
C GLY A 5 1.31 -13.59 -8.53
N ASP A 6 1.79 -12.68 -9.37
CA ASP A 6 2.99 -11.90 -9.09
C ASP A 6 2.66 -10.55 -8.44
N LEU A 7 3.18 -10.33 -7.22
CA LEU A 7 3.05 -9.07 -6.50
C LEU A 7 3.62 -7.89 -7.31
N ARG A 8 4.70 -8.09 -8.08
CA ARG A 8 5.30 -7.02 -8.89
C ARG A 8 4.32 -6.52 -9.96
N PHE A 9 3.59 -7.43 -10.58
CA PHE A 9 2.57 -7.08 -11.56
C PHE A 9 1.41 -6.31 -10.92
N ALA A 10 0.95 -6.75 -9.74
CA ALA A 10 -0.09 -6.05 -8.99
C ALA A 10 0.31 -4.61 -8.61
N VAL A 11 1.59 -4.39 -8.30
CA VAL A 11 2.15 -3.07 -8.02
C VAL A 11 2.14 -2.17 -9.26
N LEU A 12 2.54 -2.69 -10.42
CA LEU A 12 2.50 -1.94 -11.67
C LEU A 12 1.05 -1.60 -12.03
N TYR A 13 0.14 -2.58 -11.93
CA TYR A 13 -1.29 -2.37 -12.16
C TYR A 13 -1.88 -1.30 -11.24
N TYR A 14 -1.52 -1.29 -9.95
CA TYR A 14 -1.91 -0.24 -9.02
C TYR A 14 -1.45 1.14 -9.51
N ASN A 15 -0.18 1.26 -9.91
CA ASN A 15 0.37 2.52 -10.40
C ASN A 15 -0.34 2.98 -11.67
N ASP A 16 -0.59 2.08 -12.61
CA ASP A 16 -1.30 2.36 -13.87
C ASP A 16 -2.72 2.86 -13.58
N CYS A 17 -3.45 2.20 -12.67
CA CYS A 17 -4.77 2.63 -12.24
C CYS A 17 -4.75 4.02 -11.59
N MET A 18 -3.76 4.31 -10.74
CA MET A 18 -3.63 5.63 -10.10
C MET A 18 -3.27 6.72 -11.11
N TYR A 19 -2.40 6.41 -12.07
CA TYR A 19 -2.04 7.31 -13.15
C TYR A 19 -3.25 7.62 -14.03
N LEU A 20 -3.96 6.60 -14.53
CA LEU A 20 -5.15 6.78 -15.35
C LEU A 20 -6.25 7.56 -14.60
N ALA A 21 -6.43 7.30 -13.32
CA ALA A 21 -7.36 8.06 -12.50
C ALA A 21 -6.96 9.53 -12.37
N HIS A 22 -5.66 9.82 -12.24
CA HIS A 22 -5.16 11.19 -12.24
C HIS A 22 -5.39 11.89 -13.59
N GLU A 23 -5.14 11.20 -14.70
CA GLU A 23 -5.37 11.74 -16.03
C GLU A 23 -6.86 12.01 -16.29
N CYS A 24 -7.75 11.11 -15.86
CA CYS A 24 -9.20 11.32 -15.98
C CYS A 24 -9.67 12.55 -15.19
N LEU A 25 -9.09 12.82 -14.02
CA LEU A 25 -9.33 14.04 -13.26
C LEU A 25 -8.78 15.27 -13.96
N THR A 26 -7.53 15.20 -14.42
CA THR A 26 -6.83 16.34 -15.05
C THR A 26 -7.51 16.74 -16.35
N LEU A 27 -7.90 15.78 -17.19
CA LEU A 27 -8.67 16.01 -18.42
C LEU A 27 -10.05 16.61 -18.11
N GLY A 28 -10.71 16.12 -17.06
CA GLY A 28 -11.96 16.67 -16.58
C GLY A 28 -11.82 18.15 -16.18
N GLU A 29 -10.90 18.46 -15.27
CA GLU A 29 -10.74 19.79 -14.68
C GLU A 29 -10.16 20.82 -15.65
N ARG A 30 -9.13 20.46 -16.42
CA ARG A 30 -8.40 21.41 -17.28
C ARG A 30 -8.95 21.49 -18.69
N GLY A 31 -9.47 20.39 -19.23
CA GLY A 31 -9.94 20.31 -20.60
C GLY A 31 -11.46 20.42 -20.67
N LEU A 32 -12.14 19.36 -20.23
CA LEU A 32 -13.57 19.19 -20.46
C LEU A 32 -14.41 20.24 -19.73
N TYR A 33 -14.14 20.54 -18.46
CA TYR A 33 -14.93 21.51 -17.70
C TYR A 33 -14.75 22.94 -18.23
N LYS A 34 -13.52 23.36 -18.56
CA LYS A 34 -13.28 24.67 -19.19
C LYS A 34 -13.92 24.78 -20.56
N PHE A 35 -13.86 23.71 -21.35
CA PHE A 35 -14.47 23.66 -22.67
C PHE A 35 -16.01 23.70 -22.56
N VAL A 36 -16.62 22.96 -21.63
CA VAL A 36 -18.06 23.06 -21.31
C VAL A 36 -18.44 24.48 -20.92
N GLN A 37 -17.67 25.11 -20.01
CA GLN A 37 -17.95 26.46 -19.55
C GLN A 37 -17.87 27.49 -20.70
N GLN A 38 -16.83 27.41 -21.54
CA GLN A 38 -16.70 28.29 -22.71
C GLN A 38 -17.85 28.10 -23.70
N PHE A 39 -18.32 26.86 -23.90
CA PHE A 39 -19.49 26.60 -24.74
C PHE A 39 -20.80 27.09 -24.14
N LEU A 40 -20.96 27.01 -22.81
CA LEU A 40 -22.09 27.59 -22.08
C LEU A 40 -22.13 29.12 -22.22
N ASP A 41 -21.00 29.78 -21.99
CA ASP A 41 -20.87 31.23 -22.08
C ASP A 41 -21.15 31.70 -23.53
N LEU A 42 -20.62 30.99 -24.54
CA LEU A 42 -20.89 31.26 -25.94
C LEU A 42 -22.37 31.02 -26.32
N GLY A 43 -22.99 29.97 -25.78
CA GLY A 43 -24.42 29.68 -25.97
C GLY A 43 -25.32 30.77 -25.37
N TYR A 44 -24.94 31.32 -24.23
CA TYR A 44 -25.62 32.44 -23.58
C TYR A 44 -25.48 33.74 -24.39
N ASP A 45 -24.29 34.02 -24.92
CA ASP A 45 -24.06 35.17 -25.81
C ASP A 45 -24.86 35.06 -27.11
N ILE A 46 -24.99 33.87 -27.69
CA ILE A 46 -25.83 33.67 -28.88
C ILE A 46 -27.31 33.88 -28.52
N MET A 47 -27.82 33.32 -27.42
CA MET A 47 -29.23 33.53 -27.01
C MET A 47 -29.55 35.01 -26.75
N THR A 48 -28.67 35.73 -26.06
CA THR A 48 -28.88 37.15 -25.74
C THR A 48 -28.79 38.05 -26.98
N ASN A 49 -27.92 37.72 -27.94
CA ASN A 49 -27.85 38.45 -29.22
C ASN A 49 -28.98 38.09 -30.20
N THR A 50 -29.49 36.86 -30.15
CA THR A 50 -30.59 36.39 -31.03
C THR A 50 -31.96 36.84 -30.53
N LEU A 51 -32.14 37.03 -29.21
CA LEU A 51 -33.38 37.61 -28.66
C LEU A 51 -33.66 39.04 -29.20
N ASN A 52 -32.61 39.74 -29.62
CA ASN A 52 -32.69 41.07 -30.19
C ASN A 52 -33.07 41.04 -31.68
N ASN A 53 -32.88 39.90 -32.36
CA ASN A 53 -33.04 39.76 -33.81
C ASN A 53 -33.80 38.45 -34.13
N THR A 54 -35.12 38.53 -34.22
CA THR A 54 -36.03 37.42 -34.52
C THR A 54 -35.66 36.66 -35.81
N THR A 55 -35.32 35.37 -35.71
CA THR A 55 -35.82 34.21 -36.50
C THR A 55 -35.10 32.93 -36.05
N VAL A 56 -35.83 32.04 -35.39
CA VAL A 56 -35.36 30.74 -34.87
C VAL A 56 -35.54 29.66 -35.94
N THR A 57 -34.45 29.00 -36.38
CA THR A 57 -34.52 27.72 -37.11
C THR A 57 -33.29 26.83 -36.89
N SER A 58 -33.56 25.57 -36.49
CA SER A 58 -32.75 24.34 -36.58
C SER A 58 -31.37 24.21 -35.90
N ASN A 59 -30.62 25.27 -35.64
CA ASN A 59 -29.24 25.13 -35.12
C ASN A 59 -29.16 24.94 -33.59
N GLU A 60 -30.18 25.38 -32.85
CA GLU A 60 -30.19 25.33 -31.38
C GLU A 60 -30.27 23.91 -30.80
N SER A 61 -30.98 23.00 -31.47
CA SER A 61 -31.12 21.61 -31.01
C SER A 61 -29.82 20.82 -31.06
N ASN A 62 -28.96 21.10 -32.05
CA ASN A 62 -27.67 20.42 -32.19
C ASN A 62 -26.66 20.91 -31.13
N THR A 63 -26.65 22.21 -30.83
CA THR A 63 -25.78 22.79 -29.80
C THR A 63 -26.14 22.30 -28.40
N PHE A 64 -27.43 22.23 -28.07
CA PHE A 64 -27.91 21.70 -26.79
C PHE A 64 -27.56 20.20 -26.62
N ASN A 65 -27.70 19.41 -27.68
CA ASN A 65 -27.30 18.00 -27.66
C ASN A 65 -25.78 17.83 -27.46
N ASN A 66 -24.94 18.61 -28.16
CA ASN A 66 -23.49 18.55 -28.00
C ASN A 66 -23.01 18.95 -26.60
N LEU A 67 -23.64 19.96 -26.00
CA LEU A 67 -23.34 20.39 -24.64
C LEU A 67 -23.66 19.28 -23.61
N SER A 68 -24.83 18.64 -23.73
CA SER A 68 -25.22 17.53 -22.84
C SER A 68 -24.32 16.30 -22.97
N ILE A 69 -23.84 15.99 -24.18
CA ILE A 69 -22.86 14.91 -24.42
C ILE A 69 -21.53 15.25 -23.74
N LEU A 70 -21.10 16.49 -23.84
CA LEU A 70 -19.85 16.95 -23.27
C LEU A 70 -19.88 16.95 -21.74
N GLU A 71 -20.94 17.48 -21.12
CA GLU A 71 -21.17 17.42 -19.66
C GLU A 71 -21.20 15.97 -19.16
N ARG A 72 -21.87 15.08 -19.91
CA ARG A 72 -21.95 13.66 -19.59
C ARG A 72 -20.60 12.97 -19.74
N SER A 73 -19.77 13.34 -20.72
CA SER A 73 -18.41 12.81 -20.89
C SER A 73 -17.45 13.29 -19.80
N ALA A 74 -17.55 14.56 -19.39
CA ALA A 74 -16.80 15.11 -18.26
C ALA A 74 -17.16 14.35 -16.97
N SER A 75 -18.46 14.19 -16.70
CA SER A 75 -18.98 13.46 -15.56
C SER A 75 -18.57 11.98 -15.56
N LEU A 76 -18.60 11.31 -16.72
CA LEU A 76 -18.16 9.93 -16.87
C LEU A 76 -16.66 9.78 -16.55
N SER A 77 -15.83 10.69 -17.05
CA SER A 77 -14.39 10.71 -16.77
C SER A 77 -14.11 10.89 -15.28
N THR A 78 -14.69 11.91 -14.63
CA THR A 78 -14.31 12.29 -13.26
C THR A 78 -15.09 11.58 -12.16
N CYS A 79 -16.39 11.36 -12.33
CA CYS A 79 -17.26 10.85 -11.26
C CYS A 79 -17.42 9.34 -11.28
N ILE A 80 -17.23 8.71 -12.44
CA ILE A 80 -17.43 7.25 -12.61
C ILE A 80 -16.08 6.56 -12.77
N LEU A 81 -15.29 6.95 -13.76
CA LEU A 81 -14.07 6.19 -14.12
C LEU A 81 -12.99 6.30 -13.04
N VAL A 82 -12.80 7.47 -12.44
CA VAL A 82 -11.79 7.71 -11.40
C VAL A 82 -11.97 6.81 -10.17
N PRO A 83 -13.15 6.77 -9.49
CA PRO A 83 -13.36 5.85 -8.38
C PRO A 83 -13.16 4.38 -8.78
N HIS A 84 -13.65 3.95 -9.93
CA HIS A 84 -13.51 2.57 -10.38
C HIS A 84 -12.07 2.16 -10.66
N LEU A 85 -11.29 3.02 -11.33
CA LEU A 85 -9.86 2.78 -11.56
C LEU A 85 -9.10 2.67 -10.24
N ARG A 86 -9.29 3.65 -9.33
CA ARG A 86 -8.64 3.63 -8.01
C ARG A 86 -9.01 2.36 -7.23
N GLN A 87 -10.29 2.01 -7.21
CA GLN A 87 -10.77 0.83 -6.49
C GLN A 87 -10.22 -0.46 -7.09
N SER A 88 -10.14 -0.57 -8.41
CA SER A 88 -9.58 -1.74 -9.09
C SER A 88 -8.12 -1.95 -8.72
N GLY A 89 -7.30 -0.89 -8.81
CA GLY A 89 -5.89 -0.95 -8.43
C GLY A 89 -5.69 -1.29 -6.96
N VAL A 90 -6.45 -0.66 -6.06
CA VAL A 90 -6.40 -0.92 -4.62
C VAL A 90 -6.79 -2.36 -4.29
N ASN A 91 -7.91 -2.85 -4.82
CA ASN A 91 -8.40 -4.20 -4.55
C ASN A 91 -7.39 -5.26 -5.02
N ASN A 92 -6.87 -5.09 -6.23
CA ASN A 92 -5.89 -6.02 -6.79
C ASN A 92 -4.61 -6.07 -5.93
N LEU A 93 -4.07 -4.91 -5.55
CA LEU A 93 -2.89 -4.84 -4.68
C LEU A 93 -3.16 -5.46 -3.30
N LEU A 94 -4.31 -5.15 -2.69
CA LEU A 94 -4.69 -5.70 -1.39
C LEU A 94 -4.82 -7.22 -1.42
N ASP A 95 -5.37 -7.80 -2.49
CA ASP A 95 -5.52 -9.25 -2.61
C ASP A 95 -4.18 -9.97 -2.77
N HIS A 96 -3.18 -9.34 -3.40
CA HIS A 96 -1.81 -9.87 -3.43
C HIS A 96 -1.13 -9.72 -2.07
N LEU A 97 -1.21 -8.54 -1.44
CA LEU A 97 -0.66 -8.32 -0.10
C LEU A 97 -1.26 -9.27 0.95
N ARG A 98 -2.55 -9.60 0.86
CA ARG A 98 -3.19 -10.60 1.73
C ARG A 98 -2.58 -11.99 1.56
N ARG A 99 -2.26 -12.39 0.32
CA ARG A 99 -1.62 -13.69 0.03
C ARG A 99 -0.20 -13.74 0.58
N GLU A 100 0.60 -12.70 0.37
CA GLU A 100 1.95 -12.60 0.91
C GLU A 100 1.92 -12.61 2.45
N ARG A 101 0.96 -11.91 3.08
CA ARG A 101 0.73 -11.98 4.52
C ARG A 101 0.45 -13.41 4.99
N GLN A 102 -0.40 -14.16 4.30
CA GLN A 102 -0.69 -15.56 4.65
C GLN A 102 0.54 -16.46 4.51
N PHE A 103 1.47 -16.16 3.61
CA PHE A 103 2.74 -16.87 3.53
C PHE A 103 3.60 -16.60 4.76
N LEU A 104 3.75 -15.32 5.15
CA LEU A 104 4.47 -14.94 6.36
C LEU A 104 3.91 -15.61 7.62
N LEU A 105 2.58 -15.63 7.76
CA LEU A 105 1.91 -16.31 8.86
C LEU A 105 2.26 -17.81 8.91
N ARG A 106 2.24 -18.48 7.75
CA ARG A 106 2.61 -19.90 7.65
C ARG A 106 4.06 -20.16 8.02
N CYS A 107 4.98 -19.25 7.70
CA CYS A 107 6.37 -19.37 8.14
C CYS A 107 6.51 -19.25 9.65
N VAL A 108 5.78 -18.33 10.30
CA VAL A 108 5.78 -18.22 11.76
C VAL A 108 5.10 -19.42 12.42
N GLU A 109 4.02 -19.96 11.85
CA GLU A 109 3.36 -21.17 12.35
C GLU A 109 4.30 -22.40 12.34
N ARG A 110 5.24 -22.49 11.38
CA ARG A 110 6.25 -23.56 11.32
C ARG A 110 7.20 -23.58 12.52
N ILE A 111 7.34 -22.47 13.24
CA ILE A 111 8.14 -22.39 14.47
C ILE A 111 7.50 -23.22 15.60
N GLN A 112 6.22 -23.59 15.46
CA GLN A 112 5.45 -24.40 16.42
C GLN A 112 5.60 -23.93 17.89
N GLY A 113 5.68 -22.61 18.10
CA GLY A 113 5.72 -22.04 19.44
C GLY A 113 7.04 -22.21 20.18
N PHE A 114 8.17 -22.35 19.49
CA PHE A 114 9.52 -22.31 20.10
C PHE A 114 9.76 -23.38 21.18
N HIS A 115 8.97 -24.45 21.19
CA HIS A 115 9.23 -25.59 22.08
C HIS A 115 10.56 -26.24 21.69
N ASN A 116 11.46 -26.46 22.64
CA ASN A 116 12.79 -27.05 22.44
C ASN A 116 13.77 -26.22 21.57
N VAL A 117 13.72 -24.88 21.62
CA VAL A 117 14.71 -24.02 20.93
C VAL A 117 16.14 -24.28 21.40
N SER A 118 16.36 -24.69 22.65
CA SER A 118 17.66 -25.10 23.19
C SER A 118 18.21 -26.38 22.56
N SER A 119 17.37 -27.20 21.92
CA SER A 119 17.83 -28.36 21.15
C SER A 119 18.42 -27.92 19.82
N SER A 120 19.56 -28.50 19.40
CA SER A 120 20.22 -28.15 18.14
C SER A 120 19.31 -28.32 16.92
N ILE A 121 18.41 -29.30 16.94
CA ILE A 121 17.43 -29.56 15.87
C ILE A 121 16.32 -28.51 15.89
N GLY A 122 15.75 -28.24 17.08
CA GLY A 122 14.71 -27.23 17.26
C GLY A 122 15.17 -25.82 16.92
N ASN A 123 16.39 -25.45 17.37
CA ASN A 123 17.05 -24.20 17.03
C ASN A 123 17.18 -24.03 15.52
N ARG A 124 17.70 -25.06 14.83
CA ARG A 124 17.88 -25.02 13.37
C ARG A 124 16.55 -24.83 12.65
N HIS A 125 15.49 -25.52 13.06
CA HIS A 125 14.16 -25.34 12.47
C HIS A 125 13.61 -23.93 12.69
N CYS A 126 13.74 -23.37 13.89
CA CYS A 126 13.30 -22.02 14.21
C CYS A 126 14.10 -20.98 13.41
N THR A 127 15.43 -21.16 13.34
CA THR A 127 16.34 -20.29 12.58
C THR A 127 15.96 -20.26 11.11
N THR A 128 15.80 -21.43 10.48
CA THR A 128 15.42 -21.52 9.07
C THR A 128 14.04 -20.92 8.81
N ALA A 129 13.06 -21.12 9.70
CA ALA A 129 11.73 -20.52 9.53
C ALA A 129 11.77 -18.98 9.64
N ILE A 130 12.62 -18.44 10.51
CA ILE A 130 12.85 -17.00 10.66
C ILE A 130 13.62 -16.43 9.46
N GLU A 131 14.63 -17.14 8.97
CA GLU A 131 15.35 -16.78 7.74
C GLU A 131 14.39 -16.76 6.54
N ASP A 132 13.52 -17.76 6.40
CA ASP A 132 12.46 -17.81 5.37
C ASP A 132 11.54 -16.58 5.46
N CYS A 133 11.14 -16.16 6.67
CA CYS A 133 10.36 -14.93 6.88
C CYS A 133 11.13 -13.70 6.39
N CYS A 134 12.38 -13.55 6.82
CA CYS A 134 13.25 -12.44 6.47
C CYS A 134 13.49 -12.35 4.94
N HIS A 135 13.76 -13.48 4.29
CA HIS A 135 13.91 -13.54 2.84
C HIS A 135 12.62 -13.17 2.11
N HIS A 136 11.47 -13.66 2.58
CA HIS A 136 10.20 -13.34 1.96
C HIS A 136 9.81 -11.87 2.13
N LEU A 137 10.03 -11.28 3.30
CA LEU A 137 9.87 -9.84 3.54
C LEU A 137 10.76 -9.00 2.63
N HIS A 138 11.99 -9.46 2.39
CA HIS A 138 12.88 -8.81 1.45
C HIS A 138 12.31 -8.82 0.03
N LYS A 139 11.85 -9.98 -0.44
CA LYS A 139 11.17 -10.13 -1.74
C LYS A 139 9.97 -9.20 -1.86
N ILE A 140 9.15 -9.09 -0.82
CA ILE A 140 8.01 -8.15 -0.79
C ILE A 140 8.52 -6.71 -0.90
N SER A 141 9.50 -6.31 -0.10
CA SER A 141 10.08 -4.95 -0.14
C SER A 141 10.63 -4.59 -1.51
N GLU A 142 11.26 -5.54 -2.20
CA GLU A 142 11.77 -5.34 -3.55
C GLU A 142 10.61 -5.18 -4.54
N ALA A 143 9.62 -6.08 -4.50
CA ALA A 143 8.46 -6.04 -5.37
C ALA A 143 7.63 -4.74 -5.22
N LEU A 144 7.50 -4.21 -4.00
CA LEU A 144 6.77 -2.98 -3.68
C LEU A 144 7.53 -1.70 -4.03
N SER A 145 8.83 -1.75 -4.39
CA SER A 145 9.67 -0.56 -4.63
C SER A 145 9.11 0.50 -5.61
N PRO A 146 8.34 0.17 -6.66
CA PRO A 146 7.79 1.14 -7.60
C PRO A 146 6.57 1.89 -7.06
N LEU A 147 6.02 1.51 -5.90
CA LEU A 147 4.86 2.18 -5.33
C LEU A 147 5.20 3.60 -4.84
N PRO A 148 4.19 4.50 -4.78
CA PRO A 148 4.34 5.76 -4.07
C PRO A 148 4.81 5.52 -2.63
N ARG A 149 5.73 6.36 -2.15
CA ARG A 149 6.38 6.21 -0.82
C ARG A 149 5.38 5.94 0.30
N THR A 150 4.29 6.70 0.35
CA THR A 150 3.25 6.57 1.37
C THR A 150 2.59 5.20 1.38
N VAL A 151 2.37 4.62 0.20
CA VAL A 151 1.77 3.29 0.03
C VAL A 151 2.78 2.20 0.33
N TYR A 152 4.02 2.34 -0.16
CA TYR A 152 5.12 1.43 0.11
C TYR A 152 5.36 1.26 1.62
N PHE A 153 5.58 2.36 2.34
CA PHE A 153 5.91 2.30 3.77
C PHE A 153 4.73 1.79 4.60
N ARG A 154 3.50 2.14 4.24
CA ARG A 154 2.29 1.60 4.89
C ARG A 154 2.19 0.09 4.69
N ALA A 155 2.34 -0.40 3.46
CA ALA A 155 2.26 -1.83 3.16
C ALA A 155 3.37 -2.61 3.88
N MET A 156 4.62 -2.13 3.81
CA MET A 156 5.75 -2.78 4.46
C MET A 156 5.61 -2.76 5.99
N GLY A 157 5.18 -1.64 6.57
CA GLY A 157 4.93 -1.53 8.02
C GLY A 157 3.89 -2.55 8.51
N ILE A 158 2.80 -2.73 7.76
CA ILE A 158 1.79 -3.76 8.07
C ILE A 158 2.39 -5.17 8.02
N MET A 159 3.21 -5.47 7.01
CA MET A 159 3.85 -6.79 6.87
C MET A 159 4.81 -7.09 8.02
N CYS A 160 5.70 -6.14 8.36
CA CYS A 160 6.62 -6.29 9.48
C CYS A 160 5.87 -6.44 10.80
N ASN A 161 4.88 -5.58 11.05
CA ASN A 161 4.08 -5.63 12.27
C ASN A 161 3.34 -6.97 12.41
N CYS A 162 2.85 -7.53 11.30
CA CYS A 162 2.23 -8.85 11.29
C CYS A 162 3.20 -9.93 11.79
N VAL A 163 4.43 -9.95 11.28
CA VAL A 163 5.44 -10.94 11.71
C VAL A 163 5.81 -10.73 13.18
N CYS A 164 6.05 -9.48 13.60
CA CYS A 164 6.39 -9.17 14.99
C CYS A 164 5.28 -9.57 15.96
N THR A 165 4.03 -9.24 15.63
CA THR A 165 2.85 -9.57 16.44
C THR A 165 2.69 -11.08 16.59
N GLU A 166 2.85 -11.84 15.51
CA GLU A 166 2.72 -13.30 15.59
C GLU A 166 3.89 -13.97 16.30
N LEU A 167 5.13 -13.47 16.16
CA LEU A 167 6.28 -13.93 16.93
C LEU A 167 6.04 -13.71 18.44
N VAL A 168 5.60 -12.52 18.84
CA VAL A 168 5.24 -12.24 20.24
C VAL A 168 4.13 -13.18 20.72
N LYS A 169 3.09 -13.41 19.91
CA LYS A 169 2.02 -14.36 20.27
C LYS A 169 2.52 -15.79 20.39
N THR A 170 3.48 -16.22 19.58
CA THR A 170 4.06 -17.57 19.68
C THR A 170 4.94 -17.71 20.90
N ILE A 171 5.69 -16.67 21.26
CA ILE A 171 6.50 -16.63 22.49
C ILE A 171 5.59 -16.64 23.72
N LEU A 172 4.53 -15.82 23.76
CA LEU A 172 3.59 -15.76 24.88
C LEU A 172 2.78 -17.06 25.09
N LYS A 173 2.76 -17.98 24.12
CA LYS A 173 2.15 -19.31 24.28
C LYS A 173 3.03 -20.29 25.05
N LEU A 174 4.32 -19.98 25.22
CA LEU A 174 5.21 -20.78 26.04
C LEU A 174 4.81 -20.62 27.52
N ILE A 175 4.47 -21.73 28.16
CA ILE A 175 4.06 -21.75 29.57
C ILE A 175 5.30 -21.71 30.47
N ASP A 176 6.33 -22.48 30.11
CA ASP A 176 7.61 -22.54 30.80
C ASP A 176 8.73 -22.24 29.80
N ILE A 177 9.58 -21.26 30.11
CA ILE A 177 10.72 -20.88 29.26
C ILE A 177 11.99 -21.08 30.07
N THR A 178 12.92 -21.90 29.57
CA THR A 178 14.23 -22.04 30.22
C THR A 178 15.11 -20.85 29.86
N LYS A 179 16.07 -20.49 30.72
CA LYS A 179 17.05 -19.42 30.43
C LYS A 179 17.78 -19.63 29.09
N SER A 180 18.13 -20.87 28.77
CA SER A 180 18.76 -21.24 27.50
C SER A 180 17.83 -21.01 26.29
N ASP A 181 16.53 -21.29 26.44
CA ASP A 181 15.54 -20.98 25.41
C ASP A 181 15.38 -19.47 25.23
N CYS A 182 15.36 -18.68 26.32
CA CYS A 182 15.34 -17.22 26.27
C CYS A 182 16.52 -16.64 25.48
N ASP A 183 17.75 -17.05 25.80
CA ASP A 183 18.96 -16.54 25.13
C ASP A 183 18.93 -16.82 23.62
N ASN A 184 18.50 -18.03 23.23
CA ASN A 184 18.39 -18.41 21.82
C ASN A 184 17.25 -17.66 21.11
N ILE A 185 16.09 -17.48 21.75
CA ILE A 185 14.99 -16.67 21.21
C ILE A 185 15.45 -15.22 21.02
N LEU A 186 16.16 -14.64 21.99
CA LEU A 186 16.70 -13.28 21.89
C LEU A 186 17.68 -13.14 20.72
N MET A 187 18.60 -14.10 20.52
CA MET A 187 19.48 -14.08 19.35
C MET A 187 18.71 -14.13 18.02
N LEU A 188 17.66 -14.94 17.95
CA LEU A 188 16.80 -15.05 16.77
C LEU A 188 16.02 -13.75 16.52
N LEU A 189 15.47 -13.12 17.55
CA LEU A 189 14.77 -11.85 17.44
C LEU A 189 15.74 -10.70 17.07
N GLU A 190 16.97 -10.73 17.57
CA GLU A 190 17.99 -9.73 17.20
C GLU A 190 18.40 -9.89 15.73
N SER A 191 18.48 -11.13 15.21
CA SER A 191 18.69 -11.38 13.77
C SER A 191 17.56 -10.79 12.91
N VAL A 192 16.31 -10.96 13.36
CA VAL A 192 15.14 -10.35 12.72
C VAL A 192 15.27 -8.83 12.73
N LYS A 193 15.53 -8.23 13.90
CA LYS A 193 15.70 -6.78 14.08
C LYS A 193 16.84 -6.21 13.23
N ASN A 194 17.99 -6.88 13.16
CA ASN A 194 19.14 -6.46 12.36
C ASN A 194 18.82 -6.51 10.86
N THR A 195 18.08 -7.53 10.42
CA THR A 195 17.64 -7.64 9.02
C THR A 195 16.72 -6.49 8.62
N TYR A 196 15.90 -5.99 9.55
CA TYR A 196 15.05 -4.84 9.32
C TYR A 196 15.80 -3.51 9.42
N THR A 197 16.50 -3.25 10.53
CA THR A 197 17.18 -1.96 10.80
C THR A 197 18.19 -1.61 9.72
N VAL A 198 19.16 -2.48 9.45
CA VAL A 198 20.20 -2.25 8.41
C VAL A 198 19.59 -2.00 7.04
N ARG A 199 18.47 -2.68 6.71
CA ARG A 199 17.89 -2.63 5.37
C ARG A 199 16.90 -1.47 5.18
N TRP A 200 16.23 -1.05 6.26
CA TRP A 200 15.29 0.07 6.24
C TRP A 200 16.03 1.40 6.36
N GLU A 201 17.09 1.46 7.17
CA GLU A 201 17.97 2.64 7.27
C GLU A 201 18.66 2.94 5.93
N LEU A 202 19.16 1.93 5.22
CA LEU A 202 19.79 2.11 3.89
C LEU A 202 18.82 2.73 2.87
N LYS A 203 17.53 2.36 2.93
CA LYS A 203 16.50 2.87 2.02
C LYS A 203 16.01 4.26 2.44
N THR A 204 16.13 4.63 3.72
CA THR A 204 15.87 5.99 4.19
C THR A 204 17.03 6.95 3.92
N ASP A 205 18.29 6.50 4.02
CA ASP A 205 19.47 7.36 3.84
C ASP A 205 19.72 7.74 2.38
N ILE A 206 19.47 6.83 1.43
CA ILE A 206 19.47 7.13 -0.02
C ILE A 206 18.34 8.13 -0.37
N MET A 207 17.34 8.30 0.49
CA MET A 207 16.10 9.03 0.20
C MET A 207 15.87 10.30 1.03
N ASN A 208 16.87 10.78 1.79
CA ASN A 208 16.82 12.01 2.61
C ASN A 208 16.73 13.31 1.79
N SER A 209 15.66 13.45 0.99
CA SER A 209 15.21 14.72 0.41
C SER A 209 13.76 14.98 0.83
N ASN A 210 13.62 15.67 1.96
CA ASN A 210 12.54 16.58 2.34
C ASN A 210 11.08 16.11 2.15
N ASN A 211 10.51 15.32 3.08
CA ASN A 211 9.04 15.28 3.20
C ASN A 211 8.49 15.04 4.62
N ILE A 212 7.55 15.91 5.03
CA ILE A 212 6.93 15.96 6.37
C ILE A 212 6.06 14.72 6.66
N ASN A 213 5.45 14.13 5.63
CA ASN A 213 4.65 12.90 5.73
C ASN A 213 5.48 11.66 6.13
N GLU A 214 6.80 11.70 5.91
CA GLU A 214 7.71 10.62 6.29
C GLU A 214 7.94 10.57 7.80
N ARG A 215 7.87 11.71 8.51
CA ARG A 215 8.02 11.74 9.97
C ARG A 215 6.84 11.05 10.68
N GLN A 216 5.63 11.17 10.16
CA GLN A 216 4.45 10.47 10.71
C GLN A 216 4.51 8.96 10.43
N LEU A 217 4.97 8.54 9.25
CA LEU A 217 5.16 7.12 8.93
C LEU A 217 6.34 6.50 9.69
N LYS A 218 7.45 7.24 9.85
CA LYS A 218 8.56 6.87 10.74
C LYS A 218 8.07 6.73 12.17
N ARG A 219 7.21 7.64 12.68
CA ARG A 219 6.58 7.49 14.01
C ARG A 219 5.70 6.26 14.11
N GLN A 220 4.83 5.97 13.15
CA GLN A 220 3.96 4.78 13.22
C GLN A 220 4.76 3.48 13.24
N VAL A 221 5.79 3.38 12.39
CA VAL A 221 6.65 2.19 12.38
C VAL A 221 7.52 2.14 13.64
N HIS A 222 8.08 3.27 14.06
CA HIS A 222 8.86 3.39 15.30
C HIS A 222 8.03 3.12 16.56
N GLU A 223 6.75 3.49 16.61
CA GLU A 223 5.83 3.19 17.73
C GLU A 223 5.53 1.69 17.78
N CYS A 224 5.25 1.04 16.65
CA CYS A 224 5.13 -0.42 16.61
C CYS A 224 6.44 -1.12 17.03
N TRP A 225 7.60 -0.54 16.69
CA TRP A 225 8.91 -1.03 17.12
C TRP A 225 9.21 -0.79 18.60
N LEU A 226 8.80 0.36 19.16
CA LEU A 226 8.89 0.66 20.59
C LEU A 226 7.98 -0.27 21.40
N GLU A 227 6.77 -0.57 20.92
CA GLU A 227 5.91 -1.59 21.54
C GLU A 227 6.57 -2.98 21.50
N PHE A 228 7.19 -3.36 20.38
CA PHE A 228 7.91 -4.63 20.26
C PHE A 228 9.13 -4.69 21.19
N GLY A 229 9.97 -3.64 21.21
CA GLY A 229 11.13 -3.55 22.09
C GLY A 229 10.76 -3.46 23.58
N GLY A 230 9.68 -2.76 23.91
CA GLY A 230 9.12 -2.72 25.26
C GLY A 230 8.60 -4.09 25.73
N ARG A 231 8.01 -4.88 24.81
CA ARG A 231 7.59 -6.26 25.09
C ARG A 231 8.76 -7.24 25.15
N GLN A 232 9.86 -6.99 24.43
CA GLN A 232 11.12 -7.72 24.60
C GLN A 232 11.77 -7.46 25.97
N LEU A 233 11.71 -6.23 26.50
CA LEU A 233 12.20 -5.89 27.83
C LEU A 233 11.42 -6.60 28.95
N MET A 234 10.10 -6.77 28.81
CA MET A 234 9.30 -7.57 29.75
C MET A 234 9.71 -9.06 29.81
N LEU A 235 10.30 -9.60 28.74
CA LEU A 235 10.83 -10.97 28.72
C LEU A 235 12.20 -11.09 29.41
N LEU A 236 12.89 -9.98 29.68
CA LEU A 236 14.17 -9.94 30.39
C LEU A 236 14.00 -9.75 31.92
N GLU A 237 12.80 -9.41 32.39
CA GLU A 237 12.47 -9.21 33.81
C GLU A 237 11.83 -10.45 34.48
N VAL A 238 11.71 -11.57 33.75
CA VAL A 238 11.28 -12.89 34.24
C VAL A 238 12.49 -13.81 34.40
#